data_AF-A0A1B6HP40-F1
#
_entry.id   AF-A0A1B6HP40-F1
#
_cell.length_a   1.000
_cell.length_b   1.000
_cell.length_c   1.000
_cell.angle_alpha   90.00
_cell.angle_beta   90.00
_cell.angle_gamma   90.00
#
_symmetry.space_group_name_H-M   'P 1'
#
loop_
_entity.id
_entity.type
_entity.pdbx_description
1 polymer ?
#
loop_
_entity_poly.entity_id
_entity_poly.type
_entity_poly.pdbx_seq_one_letter_code
_entity_poly.pdbx_strand_id
1 'polypeptide(L)'
;FLTLGSPTHGRLAVEVWERGGQSPNHQVFTLLDLAKDKVRYLHDGSESIQDSIMMDLELAPGPGFIIPGYLQGKHRFVLHVDITPVNDAPSLSIPSSKALRMAQGTRKK
;
A
#
# COMPACT_ATOMS: atom_id res chain seq x y z
N PHE A 1 -0.91 -8.29 -12.71
CA PHE A 1 0.00 -7.42 -11.93
C PHE A 1 0.64 -8.25 -10.84
N LEU A 2 1.93 -8.06 -10.62
CA LEU A 2 2.73 -8.67 -9.55
C LEU A 2 3.57 -7.58 -8.87
N THR A 3 3.49 -7.45 -7.55
CA THR A 3 4.39 -6.55 -6.80
C THR A 3 5.76 -7.20 -6.60
N LEU A 4 6.82 -6.40 -6.66
CA LEU A 4 8.21 -6.87 -6.51
C LEU A 4 8.82 -6.56 -5.14
N GLY A 5 8.07 -5.88 -4.29
CA GLY A 5 8.47 -5.51 -2.95
C GLY A 5 7.39 -4.67 -2.29
N SER A 6 7.61 -4.39 -1.01
CA SER A 6 6.74 -3.50 -0.25
C SER A 6 7.17 -2.04 -0.46
N PRO A 7 6.20 -1.12 -0.57
CA PRO A 7 6.49 0.29 -0.54
C PRO A 7 7.03 0.71 0.84
N THR A 8 7.62 1.90 0.93
CA THR A 8 8.38 2.30 2.15
C THR A 8 7.44 2.75 3.27
N HIS A 9 6.32 3.39 2.91
CA HIS A 9 5.40 4.01 3.86
C HIS A 9 4.02 3.34 3.88
N GLY A 10 3.94 2.07 3.47
CA GLY A 10 2.64 1.39 3.42
C GLY A 10 2.71 -0.01 2.86
N ARG A 11 1.57 -0.47 2.35
CA ARG A 11 1.44 -1.75 1.66
C ARG A 11 0.26 -1.76 0.71
N LEU A 12 0.28 -2.68 -0.26
CA LEU A 12 -0.91 -3.05 -1.02
C LEU A 12 -1.66 -4.18 -0.30
N ALA A 13 -2.92 -3.94 0.00
CA ALA A 13 -3.87 -4.96 0.42
C ALA A 13 -4.69 -5.41 -0.78
N VAL A 14 -4.66 -6.72 -1.07
CA VAL A 14 -5.50 -7.33 -2.10
C VAL A 14 -6.49 -8.26 -1.43
N GLU A 15 -7.77 -7.95 -1.56
CA GLU A 15 -8.88 -8.75 -1.05
C GLU A 15 -9.13 -9.94 -1.97
N VAL A 16 -8.26 -10.96 -1.88
CA VAL A 16 -8.46 -12.26 -2.54
C VAL A 16 -8.82 -13.29 -1.48
N TRP A 17 -10.11 -13.54 -1.30
CA TRP A 17 -10.62 -14.55 -0.34
C TRP A 17 -10.09 -15.97 -0.61
N GLU A 18 -9.55 -16.23 -1.80
CA GLU A 18 -9.12 -17.57 -2.25
C GLU A 18 -7.60 -17.82 -2.15
N ARG A 19 -6.78 -16.80 -1.84
CA ARG A 19 -5.30 -16.92 -1.79
C ARG A 19 -4.76 -16.78 -0.38
N GLY A 20 -5.13 -17.72 0.50
CA GLY A 20 -4.46 -17.90 1.78
C GLY A 20 -2.99 -18.28 1.57
N GLY A 21 -2.06 -17.37 1.89
CA GLY A 21 -0.62 -17.69 1.95
C GLY A 21 0.32 -16.83 1.10
N GLN A 22 -0.14 -15.77 0.42
CA GLN A 22 0.79 -14.86 -0.27
C GLN A 22 1.51 -13.94 0.72
N SER A 23 2.82 -13.78 0.51
CA SER A 23 3.66 -12.87 1.29
C SER A 23 3.13 -11.43 1.14
N PRO A 24 3.09 -10.63 2.22
CA PRO A 24 2.68 -9.21 2.15
C PRO A 24 3.43 -8.41 1.09
N ASN A 25 4.65 -8.84 0.74
CA ASN A 25 5.57 -8.14 -0.15
C ASN A 25 5.39 -8.55 -1.63
N HIS A 26 4.66 -9.62 -1.91
CA HIS A 26 4.46 -10.18 -3.26
C HIS A 26 2.98 -10.48 -3.50
N GLN A 27 2.23 -9.45 -3.87
CA GLN A 27 0.81 -9.52 -4.19
C GLN A 27 0.62 -9.73 -5.69
N VAL A 28 -0.30 -10.62 -6.05
CA VAL A 28 -0.73 -10.84 -7.44
C VAL A 28 -2.21 -10.50 -7.59
N PHE A 29 -2.53 -9.60 -8.51
CA PHE A 29 -3.89 -9.20 -8.81
C PHE A 29 -4.10 -8.96 -10.32
N THR A 30 -5.35 -9.03 -10.74
CA THR A 30 -5.78 -8.81 -12.13
C THR A 30 -6.37 -7.41 -12.32
N LEU A 31 -6.56 -6.99 -13.57
CA LEU A 31 -7.30 -5.76 -13.86
C LEU A 31 -8.75 -5.84 -13.35
N LEU A 32 -9.34 -7.04 -13.35
CA LEU A 32 -10.69 -7.26 -12.82
C LEU A 32 -10.75 -7.06 -11.30
N ASP A 33 -9.71 -7.46 -10.56
CA ASP A 33 -9.63 -7.22 -9.11
C ASP A 33 -9.55 -5.72 -8.81
N LEU A 34 -8.75 -4.98 -9.58
CA LEU A 34 -8.67 -3.53 -9.48
C LEU A 34 -10.02 -2.86 -9.81
N ALA A 35 -10.68 -3.29 -10.89
CA ALA A 35 -11.98 -2.78 -11.29
C ALA A 35 -13.11 -3.10 -10.30
N LYS A 36 -12.93 -4.11 -9.45
CA LYS A 36 -13.86 -4.51 -8.38
C LYS A 36 -13.48 -3.95 -7.01
N ASP A 37 -12.60 -2.95 -6.95
CA ASP A 37 -12.14 -2.30 -5.71
C ASP A 37 -11.50 -3.25 -4.69
N LYS A 38 -10.93 -4.37 -5.17
CA LYS A 38 -10.28 -5.36 -4.31
C LYS A 38 -8.83 -5.04 -3.98
N VAL A 39 -8.25 -4.00 -4.60
CA VAL A 39 -6.85 -3.63 -4.45
C VAL A 39 -6.80 -2.24 -3.81
N ARG A 40 -6.21 -2.13 -2.63
CA ARG A 40 -6.15 -0.88 -1.86
C ARG A 40 -4.73 -0.61 -1.36
N TYR A 41 -4.30 0.64 -1.45
CA TYR A 41 -3.10 1.10 -0.76
C TYR A 41 -3.47 1.45 0.69
N LEU A 42 -2.67 0.93 1.62
CA LEU A 42 -2.78 1.22 3.05
C LEU A 42 -1.49 1.89 3.51
N HIS A 43 -1.60 3.17 3.88
CA HIS A 43 -0.50 3.94 4.44
C HIS A 43 -0.22 3.51 5.88
N ASP A 44 1.03 3.61 6.33
CA ASP A 44 1.46 3.17 7.67
C ASP A 44 1.24 4.23 8.77
N GLY A 45 0.84 5.45 8.39
CA GLY A 45 0.61 6.57 9.31
C GLY A 45 1.85 7.41 9.58
N SER A 46 2.95 7.20 8.85
CA SER A 46 4.08 8.12 8.85
C SER A 46 3.71 9.47 8.22
N GLU A 47 4.42 10.54 8.57
CA GLU A 47 4.22 11.86 7.94
C GLU A 47 4.94 11.93 6.58
N SER A 48 4.60 11.04 5.64
CA SER A 48 5.14 11.04 4.28
C SER A 48 4.12 11.56 3.27
N ILE A 49 4.63 12.21 2.22
CA ILE A 49 3.80 12.78 1.15
C ILE A 49 3.86 11.97 -0.14
N GLN A 50 4.77 10.99 -0.21
CA GLN A 50 5.03 10.20 -1.40
C GLN A 50 5.43 8.78 -1.03
N ASP A 51 5.02 7.84 -1.87
CA ASP A 51 5.46 6.45 -1.82
C ASP A 51 5.54 5.88 -3.24
N SER A 52 6.17 4.70 -3.38
CA SER A 52 6.33 4.07 -4.69
C SER A 52 6.25 2.55 -4.61
N ILE A 53 5.60 1.95 -5.61
CA ILE A 53 5.41 0.50 -5.69
C ILE A 53 5.94 0.01 -7.02
N MET A 54 6.93 -0.88 -7.00
CA MET A 54 7.46 -1.52 -8.20
C MET A 54 6.66 -2.78 -8.54
N MET A 55 6.20 -2.88 -9.79
CA MET A 55 5.37 -3.97 -10.25
C MET A 55 5.75 -4.46 -11.65
N ASP A 56 5.49 -5.75 -11.88
CA ASP A 56 5.46 -6.35 -13.21
C ASP A 56 4.01 -6.50 -13.69
N LEU A 57 3.73 -6.02 -14.90
CA LEU A 57 2.50 -6.25 -15.66
C LEU A 57 2.76 -7.30 -16.74
N GLU A 58 1.89 -8.29 -16.82
CA GLU A 58 1.90 -9.28 -17.89
C GLU A 58 0.51 -9.28 -18.52
N LEU A 59 0.47 -9.19 -19.84
CA LEU A 59 -0.76 -9.23 -20.62
C LEU A 59 -1.07 -10.68 -20.98
N ALA A 60 -2.30 -11.11 -20.75
CA ALA A 60 -2.79 -12.42 -21.16
C ALA A 60 -3.76 -12.26 -22.34
N PRO A 61 -3.59 -13.01 -23.44
CA PRO A 61 -4.47 -12.91 -24.59
C PRO A 61 -5.88 -13.42 -24.23
N GLY A 62 -6.90 -12.70 -24.67
CA GLY A 62 -8.25 -13.24 -24.71
C GLY A 62 -8.40 -14.30 -25.82
N PRO A 63 -9.49 -15.09 -25.80
CA PRO A 63 -9.77 -16.07 -26.86
C PRO A 63 -9.79 -15.39 -28.23
N GLY A 64 -9.00 -15.91 -29.18
CA GLY A 64 -8.93 -15.40 -30.55
C GLY A 64 -8.03 -14.16 -30.75
N PHE A 65 -7.35 -13.69 -29.70
CA PHE A 65 -6.41 -12.57 -29.81
C PHE A 65 -4.96 -13.03 -29.68
N ILE A 66 -4.07 -12.43 -30.47
CA ILE A 66 -2.62 -12.62 -30.37
C ILE A 66 -2.02 -11.33 -29.82
N ILE A 67 -1.19 -11.45 -28.78
CA ILE A 67 -0.45 -10.32 -28.23
C ILE A 67 0.71 -9.99 -29.19
N PRO A 68 0.82 -8.74 -29.68
CA PRO A 68 1.99 -8.29 -30.45
C PRO A 68 3.29 -8.57 -29.70
N GLY A 69 4.36 -8.97 -30.39
CA GLY A 69 5.61 -9.39 -29.75
C GLY A 69 6.18 -8.38 -28.73
N TYR A 70 6.04 -7.08 -29.00
CA TYR A 70 6.51 -6.01 -28.11
C TYR A 70 5.69 -5.88 -26.81
N LEU A 71 4.51 -6.50 -26.73
CA LEU A 71 3.67 -6.56 -25.54
C LEU A 71 3.77 -7.91 -24.81
N GLN A 72 4.50 -8.88 -25.36
CA GLN A 72 4.68 -10.18 -24.72
C GLN A 72 5.65 -10.08 -23.53
N GLY A 73 5.43 -10.92 -22.52
CA GLY A 73 6.26 -10.97 -21.32
C GLY A 73 5.88 -9.96 -20.24
N LYS A 74 6.79 -9.78 -19.29
CA LYS A 74 6.60 -8.90 -18.12
C LYS A 74 7.14 -7.50 -18.40
N HIS A 75 6.29 -6.51 -18.17
CA HIS A 75 6.59 -5.10 -18.28
C HIS A 75 6.72 -4.51 -16.89
N ARG A 76 7.92 -4.03 -16.56
CA ARG A 76 8.20 -3.43 -15.25
C ARG A 76 7.85 -1.95 -15.23
N PHE A 77 7.14 -1.52 -14.21
CA PHE A 77 6.83 -0.11 -14.00
C PHE A 77 6.76 0.23 -12.51
N VAL A 78 6.82 1.53 -12.23
CA VAL A 78 6.66 2.09 -10.88
C VAL A 78 5.32 2.80 -10.83
N LEU A 79 4.50 2.45 -9.85
CA LEU A 79 3.31 3.20 -9.48
C LEU A 79 3.70 4.21 -8.40
N HIS A 80 3.56 5.50 -8.71
CA HIS A 80 3.72 6.58 -7.76
C HIS A 80 2.43 6.76 -6.94
N VAL A 81 2.58 6.95 -5.65
CA VAL A 81 1.49 7.20 -4.72
C VAL A 81 1.71 8.57 -4.10
N ASP A 82 0.87 9.55 -4.46
CA ASP A 82 0.89 10.87 -3.85
C ASP A 82 -0.06 10.89 -2.66
N ILE A 83 0.47 11.26 -1.49
CA ILE A 83 -0.25 11.23 -0.22
C ILE A 83 -0.59 12.67 0.17
N THR A 84 -1.89 12.93 0.35
CA THR A 84 -2.35 14.23 0.86
C THR A 84 -2.36 14.16 2.39
N PRO A 85 -1.52 14.94 3.08
CA PRO A 85 -1.49 14.92 4.53
C PRO A 85 -2.80 15.45 5.12
N VAL A 86 -3.27 14.80 6.18
CA VAL A 86 -4.46 15.21 6.94
C VAL A 86 -4.04 15.44 8.37
N ASN A 87 -4.41 16.58 8.94
CA ASN A 87 -4.09 16.91 10.33
C ASN A 87 -4.98 16.10 11.29
N ASP A 88 -4.43 15.00 11.81
CA ASP A 88 -5.04 14.13 12.79
C ASP A 88 -4.61 14.45 14.23
N ALA A 89 -5.39 13.99 15.21
CA ALA A 89 -5.09 14.24 16.61
C ALA A 89 -3.91 13.35 17.08
N PRO A 90 -2.97 13.88 17.87
CA PRO A 90 -1.81 13.10 18.31
C PRO A 90 -2.25 11.93 19.20
N SER A 91 -1.68 10.75 18.94
CA SER A 91 -1.86 9.59 19.82
C SER A 91 -0.78 9.57 20.90
N LEU A 92 -1.18 9.43 22.16
CA LEU A 92 -0.26 9.36 23.30
C LEU A 92 -0.32 7.98 23.95
N SER A 93 0.74 7.18 23.76
CA SER A 93 0.92 5.92 24.47
C SER A 93 1.90 6.11 25.63
N ILE A 94 1.39 6.02 26.87
CA ILE A 94 2.18 6.17 28.09
C ILE A 94 2.44 4.76 28.65
N PRO A 95 3.69 4.28 28.70
CA PRO A 95 4.02 3.04 29.40
C PRO A 95 3.61 3.15 30.87
N SER A 96 3.08 2.08 31.45
CA SER A 96 2.67 2.05 32.86
C SER A 96 3.80 2.39 33.85
N SER A 97 5.05 2.29 33.42
CA SER A 97 6.25 2.66 34.19
C SER A 97 6.63 4.15 34.13
N LYS A 98 5.97 4.97 33.29
CA LYS A 98 6.30 6.39 33.13
C LYS A 98 5.26 7.30 33.80
N ALA A 99 5.75 8.16 34.70
CA ALA A 99 4.95 9.25 35.26
C ALA A 99 5.03 10.48 34.37
N LEU A 100 3.87 11.04 34.00
CA LEU A 100 3.81 12.37 33.38
C LEU A 100 3.95 13.45 34.44
N ARG A 101 4.80 14.44 34.18
CA ARG A 101 4.97 15.61 35.05
C ARG A 101 4.42 16.83 34.33
N MET A 102 3.58 17.57 35.02
CA MET A 102 3.01 18.81 34.50
C MET A 102 4.02 19.95 34.68
N ALA A 103 4.16 20.80 33.68
CA ALA A 103 4.99 22.00 33.82
C ALA A 103 4.42 22.92 34.89
N GLN A 104 5.29 23.40 35.78
CA GLN A 104 4.92 24.31 36.87
C GLN A 104 4.40 25.63 36.26
N GLY A 105 3.23 26.10 36.70
CA GLY A 105 2.59 27.33 36.18
C GLY A 105 1.49 27.13 35.13
N THR A 106 1.17 25.88 34.76
CA THR A 106 -0.02 25.60 33.93
C THR A 106 -1.31 25.92 34.70
N ARG A 107 -2.24 26.64 34.05
CA ARG A 107 -3.54 26.95 34.65
C ARG A 107 -4.32 25.66 34.88
N LYS A 108 -4.69 25.38 36.13
CA LYS A 108 -5.69 24.36 36.46
C LYS A 108 -7.05 24.91 36.06
N LYS A 109 -7.76 24.22 35.18
CA LYS A 109 -9.19 24.43 34.93
C LYS A 109 -10.00 23.58 35.90
#